data_AF-A0A553UEZ7-F1
#
_entry.id   AF-A0A553UEZ7-F1
#
_cell.length_a   1.000
_cell.length_b   1.000
_cell.length_c   1.000
_cell.angle_alpha   90.00
_cell.angle_beta   90.00
_cell.angle_gamma   90.00
#
_symmetry.space_group_name_H-M   'P 1'
#
loop_
_entity.id
_entity.type
_entity.pdbx_description
1 polymer ?
#
loop_
_entity_poly.entity_id
_entity_poly.type
_entity_poly.pdbx_seq_one_letter_code
_entity_poly.pdbx_strand_id
1 'polypeptide(L)'
;QQCEFILWGTKGELPSREPDYHYGYVQAYLHASKKQHATQKPTEVLKHLLEIVPKGGVVLDCFCGSGSTGVACVQLGLDFIGIEKSKEYAKIAQENLKRAMGAEGLFA
;
A
#
# COMPACT_ATOMS: atom_id res chain seq x y z
N GLN A 1 13.44 -16.65 -11.56
CA GLN A 1 13.29 -15.62 -10.53
C GLN A 1 12.27 -14.60 -11.04
N GLN A 2 11.10 -14.52 -10.41
CA GLN A 2 10.13 -13.44 -10.69
C GLN A 2 10.54 -12.26 -9.81
N CYS A 3 11.18 -11.25 -10.39
CA CYS A 3 11.37 -9.96 -9.74
C CYS A 3 10.35 -8.98 -10.30
N GLU A 4 9.96 -8.02 -9.47
CA GLU A 4 9.13 -6.90 -9.87
C GLU A 4 9.92 -5.62 -9.62
N PHE A 5 9.69 -4.62 -10.46
CA PHE A 5 10.42 -3.34 -10.40
C PHE A 5 9.46 -2.21 -10.02
N ILE A 6 9.98 -1.25 -9.26
CA ILE A 6 9.28 -0.03 -8.87
C ILE A 6 10.16 1.15 -9.27
N LEU A 7 9.54 2.20 -9.80
CA LEU A 7 10.20 3.47 -10.08
C LEU A 7 9.80 4.48 -9.01
N TRP A 8 10.79 5.21 -8.50
CA TRP A 8 10.60 6.28 -7.53
C TRP A 8 11.09 7.60 -8.11
N GLY A 9 10.35 8.67 -7.82
CA GLY A 9 10.69 10.01 -8.26
C GLY A 9 9.87 11.06 -7.52
N THR A 10 10.38 12.28 -7.49
CA THR A 10 9.72 13.44 -6.89
C THR A 10 9.43 14.48 -7.97
N LYS A 11 8.40 15.30 -7.74
CA LYS A 11 8.16 16.49 -8.56
C LYS A 11 8.89 17.67 -7.93
N GLY A 12 9.90 18.19 -8.60
CA GLY A 12 10.71 19.32 -8.13
C GLY A 12 11.95 18.88 -7.36
N GLU A 13 12.46 19.76 -6.51
CA GLU A 13 13.65 19.47 -5.71
C GLU A 13 13.39 18.36 -4.71
N LEU A 14 14.40 17.52 -4.51
CA LEU A 14 14.38 16.54 -3.44
C LEU A 14 14.40 17.30 -2.11
N PRO A 15 13.46 17.08 -1.17
CA PRO A 15 13.56 17.70 0.14
C PRO A 15 14.92 17.34 0.75
N SER A 16 15.58 18.31 1.40
CA SER A 16 16.93 18.14 1.99
C SER A 16 16.97 17.21 3.20
N ARG A 17 15.82 16.65 3.58
CA ARG A 17 15.77 15.51 4.50
C ARG A 17 16.39 14.36 3.73
N GLU A 18 17.41 13.71 4.27
CA GLU A 18 17.84 12.44 3.67
C GLU A 18 16.59 11.61 3.40
N PRO A 19 16.29 11.25 2.14
CA PRO A 19 15.37 10.15 1.97
C PRO A 19 16.07 8.97 2.65
N ASP A 20 15.42 8.37 3.65
CA ASP A 20 15.72 6.98 4.00
C ASP A 20 15.40 6.16 2.74
N TYR A 21 16.35 6.10 1.81
CA TYR A 21 16.19 5.33 0.58
C TYR A 21 16.04 3.87 0.95
N HIS A 22 15.04 3.23 0.37
CA HIS A 22 14.85 1.80 0.52
C HIS A 22 16.00 1.06 -0.14
N TYR A 23 16.64 0.14 0.60
CA TYR A 23 17.55 -0.86 0.04
C TYR A 23 16.90 -1.40 -1.24
N GLY A 24 17.58 -1.26 -2.39
CA GLY A 24 17.01 -1.48 -3.74
C GLY A 24 16.52 -2.90 -4.05
N TYR A 25 16.35 -3.73 -3.02
CA TYR A 25 15.82 -5.07 -3.04
C TYR A 25 14.98 -5.36 -1.79
N VAL A 26 13.69 -5.61 -1.99
CA VAL A 26 12.78 -6.09 -0.94
C VAL A 26 12.31 -7.49 -1.30
N GLN A 27 12.55 -8.46 -0.42
CA GLN A 27 12.07 -9.82 -0.60
C GLN A 27 10.90 -10.09 0.34
N ALA A 28 9.75 -10.42 -0.23
CA ALA A 28 8.57 -10.79 0.55
C ALA A 28 7.87 -12.01 -0.08
N TYR A 29 7.40 -12.90 0.79
CA TYR A 29 6.69 -14.12 0.39
C TYR A 29 5.19 -13.95 0.64
N LEU A 30 4.38 -14.15 -0.41
CA LEU A 30 2.93 -14.23 -0.28
C LEU A 30 2.50 -15.67 -0.56
N HIS A 31 2.01 -16.36 0.48
CA HIS A 31 1.41 -17.69 0.30
C HIS A 31 0.18 -17.57 -0.60
N ALA A 32 0.10 -18.40 -1.65
CA ALA A 32 -0.97 -18.38 -2.64
C ALA A 32 -2.37 -18.53 -2.02
N SER A 33 -2.49 -19.27 -0.91
CA SER A 33 -3.73 -19.44 -0.15
C SER A 33 -4.26 -18.17 0.53
N LYS A 34 -3.41 -17.14 0.68
CA LYS A 34 -3.81 -15.83 1.23
C LYS A 34 -4.09 -14.79 0.14
N LYS A 35 -3.88 -15.11 -1.13
CA LYS A 35 -4.16 -14.20 -2.25
C LYS A 35 -5.65 -14.15 -2.53
N GLN A 36 -6.25 -12.99 -2.34
CA GLN A 36 -7.60 -12.72 -2.84
C GLN A 36 -7.58 -12.24 -4.30
N HIS A 37 -6.41 -11.88 -4.83
CA HIS A 37 -6.22 -11.44 -6.20
C HIS A 37 -4.86 -11.92 -6.74
N ALA A 38 -4.82 -12.23 -8.04
CA ALA A 38 -3.62 -12.76 -8.70
C ALA A 38 -2.38 -11.87 -8.52
N THR A 39 -2.57 -10.55 -8.54
CA THR A 39 -1.50 -9.54 -8.47
C THR A 39 -1.35 -8.84 -7.12
N GLN A 40 -2.00 -9.35 -6.05
CA GLN A 40 -1.91 -8.75 -4.72
C GLN A 40 -0.45 -8.68 -4.25
N LYS A 41 0.02 -7.47 -3.91
CA LYS A 41 1.35 -7.26 -3.33
C LYS A 41 1.32 -7.57 -1.83
N PRO A 42 2.40 -8.12 -1.25
CA PRO A 42 2.51 -8.27 0.19
C PRO A 42 2.43 -6.92 0.89
N THR A 43 1.61 -6.81 1.93
CA THR A 43 1.40 -5.56 2.67
C THR A 43 2.69 -5.02 3.28
N GLU A 44 3.62 -5.88 3.69
CA GLU A 44 4.92 -5.46 4.23
C GLU A 44 5.78 -4.72 3.21
N VAL A 45 5.73 -5.12 1.93
CA VAL A 45 6.41 -4.37 0.85
C VAL A 45 5.77 -3.00 0.69
N LEU A 46 4.43 -2.93 0.75
CA LEU A 46 3.71 -1.66 0.61
C LEU A 46 3.98 -0.73 1.78
N LYS A 47 3.99 -1.23 3.02
CA LYS A 47 4.32 -0.43 4.21
C LYS A 47 5.70 0.19 4.09
N HIS A 48 6.69 -0.60 3.68
CA HIS A 48 8.04 -0.11 3.45
C HIS A 48 8.04 1.03 2.43
N LEU A 49 7.43 0.83 1.26
CA LEU A 49 7.34 1.88 0.22
C LEU A 49 6.63 3.16 0.69
N LEU A 50 5.75 3.07 1.69
CA LEU A 50 4.97 4.19 2.21
C LEU A 50 5.71 4.99 3.29
N GLU A 51 6.87 4.55 3.78
CA GLU A 51 7.69 5.29 4.75
C GLU A 51 8.15 6.66 4.21
N ILE A 52 8.21 6.81 2.88
CA ILE A 52 8.53 8.08 2.22
C ILE A 52 7.44 9.16 2.40
N VAL A 53 6.22 8.75 2.78
CA VAL A 53 5.07 9.65 2.86
C VAL A 53 5.22 10.50 4.12
N PRO A 54 5.24 11.84 4.01
CA PRO A 54 5.35 12.70 5.19
C PRO A 54 4.09 12.56 6.06
N LYS A 55 4.24 12.84 7.36
CA LYS A 55 3.10 12.89 8.29
C LYS A 55 2.00 13.83 7.76
N GLY A 56 0.77 13.34 7.73
CA GLY A 56 -0.39 14.07 7.17
C GLY A 56 -0.42 14.11 5.64
N GLY A 57 0.47 13.38 4.96
CA GLY A 57 0.42 13.16 3.52
C GLY A 57 -0.71 12.23 3.12
N VAL A 58 -1.20 12.39 1.88
CA VAL A 58 -2.25 11.56 1.30
C VAL A 58 -1.66 10.67 0.22
N VAL A 59 -1.97 9.38 0.28
CA VAL A 59 -1.55 8.38 -0.70
C VAL A 59 -2.64 8.21 -1.76
N LEU A 60 -2.26 8.29 -3.04
CA LEU A 60 -3.16 8.03 -4.17
C LEU A 60 -2.72 6.76 -4.91
N ASP A 61 -3.65 5.81 -5.05
CA ASP A 61 -3.48 4.63 -5.89
C ASP A 61 -4.57 4.61 -6.97
N CYS A 62 -4.18 4.89 -8.21
CA CYS A 62 -5.09 5.00 -9.35
C CYS A 62 -5.63 3.64 -9.85
N PHE A 63 -5.03 2.53 -9.42
CA PHE A 63 -5.36 1.17 -9.88
C PHE A 63 -5.30 0.20 -8.70
N CYS A 64 -6.06 0.51 -7.65
CA CYS A 64 -5.83 -0.08 -6.33
C CYS A 64 -6.21 -1.56 -6.22
N GLY A 65 -6.93 -2.12 -7.21
CA GLY A 65 -7.29 -3.54 -7.27
C GLY A 65 -8.03 -3.97 -6.01
N SER A 66 -7.46 -4.93 -5.28
CA SER A 66 -8.01 -5.43 -4.00
C SER A 66 -7.82 -4.51 -2.79
N GLY A 67 -7.23 -3.32 -2.98
CA GLY A 67 -7.08 -2.29 -1.96
C GLY A 67 -5.90 -2.48 -1.00
N SER A 68 -4.90 -3.29 -1.35
CA SER A 68 -3.76 -3.60 -0.46
C SER A 68 -2.96 -2.36 -0.06
N THR A 69 -2.82 -1.38 -0.95
CA THR A 69 -2.16 -0.09 -0.67
C THR A 69 -2.90 0.66 0.43
N GLY A 70 -4.22 0.72 0.33
CA GLY A 70 -5.06 1.37 1.33
C GLY A 70 -5.05 0.65 2.68
N VAL A 71 -5.02 -0.69 2.69
CA VAL A 71 -4.86 -1.47 3.94
C VAL A 71 -3.52 -1.14 4.62
N ALA A 72 -2.44 -1.01 3.86
CA ALA A 72 -1.15 -0.59 4.40
C ALA A 72 -1.22 0.85 4.95
N CYS A 73 -1.89 1.76 4.25
CA CYS A 73 -2.09 3.14 4.71
C CYS A 73 -2.84 3.20 6.04
N VAL A 74 -3.95 2.46 6.19
CA VAL A 74 -4.70 2.37 7.46
C VAL A 74 -3.79 1.93 8.60
N GLN A 75 -3.01 0.85 8.39
CA GLN A 75 -2.09 0.33 9.42
C GLN A 75 -0.95 1.30 9.79
N LEU A 76 -0.62 2.24 8.92
CA LEU A 76 0.38 3.28 9.14
C LEU A 76 -0.22 4.62 9.60
N GLY A 77 -1.55 4.72 9.73
CA GLY A 77 -2.24 5.97 10.04
C GLY A 77 -2.11 7.02 8.94
N LEU A 78 -2.03 6.60 7.67
CA LEU A 78 -1.95 7.48 6.49
C LEU A 78 -3.31 7.63 5.82
N ASP A 79 -3.58 8.84 5.32
CA ASP A 79 -4.76 9.09 4.48
C ASP A 79 -4.58 8.44 3.10
N PHE A 80 -5.66 7.88 2.54
CA PHE A 80 -5.62 7.11 1.30
C PHE A 80 -6.81 7.40 0.38
N ILE A 81 -6.53 7.52 -0.92
CA ILE A 81 -7.50 7.60 -2.01
C ILE A 81 -7.20 6.47 -3.00
N GLY A 82 -8.17 5.60 -3.24
CA GLY A 82 -8.06 4.49 -4.19
C GLY A 82 -9.06 4.62 -5.33
N ILE A 83 -8.61 4.37 -6.56
CA ILE A 83 -9.46 4.30 -7.76
C ILE A 83 -9.36 2.86 -8.31
N GLU A 84 -10.52 2.28 -8.60
CA GLU A 84 -10.62 0.95 -9.22
C GLU A 84 -11.78 0.95 -10.23
N LYS A 85 -11.54 0.41 -11.42
CA LYS A 85 -12.50 0.40 -12.53
C LYS A 85 -13.48 -0.77 -12.41
N SER A 86 -13.02 -1.93 -11.94
CA SER A 86 -13.85 -3.12 -11.78
C SER A 86 -14.71 -2.99 -10.52
N LYS A 87 -16.04 -3.06 -10.68
CA LYS A 87 -16.98 -3.04 -9.54
C LYS A 87 -16.73 -4.18 -8.56
N GLU A 88 -16.31 -5.33 -9.05
CA GLU A 88 -16.00 -6.51 -8.22
C GLU A 88 -14.77 -6.24 -7.35
N TYR A 89 -13.67 -5.76 -7.94
CA TYR A 89 -12.46 -5.42 -7.17
C TYR A 89 -12.67 -4.23 -6.24
N ALA A 90 -13.42 -3.23 -6.67
CA ALA A 90 -13.80 -2.11 -5.81
C ALA A 90 -14.55 -2.59 -4.55
N LYS A 91 -15.47 -3.57 -4.68
CA LYS A 91 -16.17 -4.16 -3.54
C LYS A 91 -15.20 -4.89 -2.61
N ILE A 92 -14.30 -5.71 -3.15
CA ILE A 92 -13.25 -6.41 -2.38
C ILE A 92 -12.36 -5.40 -1.64
N ALA A 93 -11.93 -4.33 -2.30
CA ALA A 93 -11.13 -3.26 -1.70
C ALA A 93 -11.85 -2.59 -0.53
N GLN A 94 -13.14 -2.26 -0.70
CA GLN A 94 -13.96 -1.68 0.36
C GLN A 94 -14.11 -2.61 1.57
N GLU A 95 -14.34 -3.91 1.35
CA GLU A 95 -14.43 -4.89 2.44
C GLU A 95 -13.10 -5.05 3.19
N ASN A 96 -11.98 -5.07 2.47
CA ASN A 96 -10.64 -5.14 3.06
C ASN A 96 -10.30 -3.88 3.86
N LEU A 97 -10.61 -2.70 3.34
CA LEU A 97 -10.44 -1.42 4.05
C LEU A 97 -11.30 -1.37 5.32
N LYS A 98 -12.58 -1.76 5.23
CA LYS A 98 -13.47 -1.84 6.41
C LYS A 98 -12.90 -2.77 7.48
N ARG A 99 -12.40 -3.94 7.10
CA ARG A 99 -11.77 -4.88 8.03
C ARG A 99 -10.52 -4.29 8.67
N ALA A 100 -9.69 -3.58 7.91
CA ALA A 100 -8.49 -2.92 8.42
C ALA A 100 -8.84 -1.82 9.43
N MET A 101 -9.79 -0.94 9.11
CA MET A 101 -10.24 0.13 10.01
C MET A 101 -10.94 -0.42 11.26
N GLY A 102 -11.72 -1.49 11.13
CA GLY A 102 -12.40 -2.12 12.27
C GLY A 102 -11.46 -2.86 13.23
N ALA A 103 -10.26 -3.25 12.77
CA ALA A 103 -9.26 -3.88 13.62
C ALA A 103 -8.58 -2.89 14.60
N GLU A 104 -8.63 -1.58 14.31
CA GLU A 104 -8.17 -0.54 15.25
C GLU A 104 -9.11 -0.38 16.46
N GLY A 105 -10.34 -0.88 16.38
CA GLY A 105 -11.35 -0.79 17.45
C GLY A 105 -11.31 -1.90 18.50
N LEU A 106 -10.34 -2.83 18.47
CA LEU A 106 -10.29 -3.95 19.42
C LEU A 106 -9.51 -3.66 20.72
N PHE A 107 -8.90 -2.47 20.84
CA PHE A 107 -8.30 -1.98 22.08
C PHE A 107 -8.59 -0.48 22.25
N ALA A 108 -9.68 -0.19 22.97
CA ALA A 108 -9.88 1.04 23.73
C ALA A 108 -10.72 0.69 24.97
#